data_AF-A0AAJ1XVT3-F1
#
_entry.id   AF-A0AAJ1XVT3-F1
#
_cell.length_a   1.000
_cell.length_b   1.000
_cell.length_c   1.000
_cell.angle_alpha   90.00
_cell.angle_beta   90.00
_cell.angle_gamma   90.00
#
_symmetry.space_group_name_H-M   'P 1'
#
loop_
_entity.id
_entity.type
_entity.pdbx_description
1 polymer ?
#
loop_
_entity_poly.entity_id
_entity_poly.type
_entity_poly.pdbx_seq_one_letter_code
_entity_poly.pdbx_strand_id
1 'polypeptide(L)'
;MSETELVGKDELLKAMTMCNSCPDFNLNDLRGKGDNNYQLYDWLIHNLPTAQYVLGKLVELIFSNNLTTGDEKQDEILNNFLYGQTNPEGVTNYHVLVQSIKESIVYGRSGLRFLSKDDGLINVKCNHFGVAQILNKEHYGYKELIGFVIDKKGRAITDVDLREGEIDSEEYFKKGIFVFKNNDNILLPPEKFVNLRVDTSTPKGSSVFDSDIQRVLLIASVYKRLLYDIEYDGAGRLIFWADNANSNEESSNNFLNDTESATKRRQDKYKKEVEEIMKLVKDSNSTSVLAVSNAFKKMDHLPRVTKATEFLSYLNQEGEIMAQVFGVPNVLLGLGKISGNISMEKVIDNAMLNSIIPLRENIATQISSILTNNLKVPKVYFDKYELKSQSDINDRRLKVLTVAERLKALGKEDLANKIIEEEIQL
;
A
#
# COMPACT_ATOMS: atom_id res chain seq x y z
N MET A 1 56.10 16.04 5.30
CA MET A 1 55.29 14.97 4.67
C MET A 1 55.21 15.28 3.20
N SER A 2 55.67 14.37 2.35
CA SER A 2 55.60 14.56 0.89
C SER A 2 54.17 14.25 0.39
N GLU A 3 53.73 14.88 -0.71
CA GLU A 3 52.42 14.60 -1.34
C GLU A 3 52.22 13.10 -1.62
N THR A 4 53.30 12.38 -1.92
CA THR A 4 53.32 10.92 -2.14
C THR A 4 52.97 10.09 -0.90
N GLU A 5 53.28 10.55 0.31
CA GLU A 5 52.92 9.83 1.55
C GLU A 5 51.43 9.99 1.91
N LEU A 6 50.81 11.09 1.49
CA LEU A 6 49.38 11.34 1.64
C LEU A 6 48.56 10.46 0.69
N VAL A 7 48.99 10.34 -0.58
CA VAL A 7 48.33 9.51 -1.60
C VAL A 7 48.28 8.02 -1.21
N GLY A 8 49.37 7.48 -0.66
CA GLY A 8 49.42 6.08 -0.23
C GLY A 8 48.50 5.74 0.95
N LYS A 9 48.20 6.71 1.83
CA LYS A 9 47.23 6.53 2.93
C LYS A 9 45.78 6.63 2.46
N ASP A 10 45.49 7.52 1.51
CA ASP A 10 44.14 7.67 0.94
C ASP A 10 43.72 6.48 0.08
N GLU A 11 44.65 5.89 -0.68
CA GLU A 11 44.41 4.65 -1.42
C GLU A 11 44.19 3.45 -0.47
N LEU A 12 44.94 3.39 0.64
CA LEU A 12 44.76 2.38 1.67
C LEU A 12 43.37 2.49 2.32
N LEU A 13 42.94 3.70 2.68
CA LEU A 13 41.63 3.97 3.25
C LEU A 13 40.51 3.64 2.25
N LYS A 14 40.67 3.98 0.97
CA LYS A 14 39.76 3.58 -0.12
C LYS A 14 39.66 2.06 -0.27
N ALA A 15 40.79 1.35 -0.26
CA ALA A 15 40.80 -0.10 -0.41
C ALA A 15 40.19 -0.83 0.81
N MET A 16 40.37 -0.30 2.02
CA MET A 16 39.75 -0.84 3.24
C MET A 16 38.24 -0.55 3.31
N THR A 17 37.78 0.54 2.70
CA THR A 17 36.35 0.92 2.68
C THR A 17 35.56 0.32 1.52
N MET A 18 36.21 -0.23 0.48
CA MET A 18 35.52 -0.92 -0.62
C MET A 18 34.71 -2.16 -0.18
N CYS A 19 35.10 -2.82 0.92
CA CYS A 19 34.32 -3.90 1.54
C CYS A 19 33.03 -3.42 2.24
N ASN A 20 32.79 -2.11 2.35
CA ASN A 20 31.53 -1.54 2.85
C ASN A 20 30.42 -1.48 1.79
N SER A 21 30.68 -1.96 0.57
CA SER A 21 29.65 -2.09 -0.47
C SER A 21 28.76 -3.31 -0.20
N CYS A 22 28.04 -3.30 0.93
CA CYS A 22 26.77 -4.02 0.95
C CYS A 22 25.86 -3.35 -0.08
N PRO A 23 25.20 -4.12 -0.97
CA PRO A 23 24.15 -3.55 -1.79
C PRO A 23 23.03 -3.11 -0.85
N ASP A 24 23.05 -1.84 -0.43
CA ASP A 24 21.96 -1.23 0.30
C ASP A 24 20.74 -1.27 -0.63
N PHE A 25 19.76 -2.11 -0.29
CA PHE A 25 18.51 -2.21 -1.04
C PHE A 25 17.81 -0.85 -1.03
N ASN A 26 17.85 -0.15 -2.16
CA ASN A 26 17.28 1.17 -2.28
C ASN A 26 15.81 1.04 -2.67
N LEU A 27 14.90 1.66 -1.90
CA LEU A 27 13.47 1.72 -2.29
C LEU A 27 13.28 2.38 -3.66
N ASN A 28 14.24 3.22 -4.08
CA ASN A 28 14.25 3.80 -5.42
C ASN A 28 14.47 2.75 -6.52
N ASP A 29 15.06 1.58 -6.23
CA ASP A 29 15.24 0.50 -7.20
C ASP A 29 13.91 -0.19 -7.55
N LEU A 30 12.91 -0.07 -6.67
CA LEU A 30 11.54 -0.55 -6.89
C LEU A 30 10.65 0.48 -7.58
N ARG A 31 11.09 1.74 -7.70
CA ARG A 31 10.36 2.75 -8.47
C ARG A 31 10.47 2.37 -9.94
N GLY A 32 9.34 2.21 -10.62
CA GLY A 32 9.37 1.93 -12.04
C GLY A 32 9.84 3.13 -12.85
N LYS A 33 10.09 2.90 -14.15
CA LYS A 33 10.42 3.97 -15.08
C LYS A 33 9.14 4.76 -15.41
N GLY A 34 9.16 6.08 -15.23
CA GLY A 34 7.99 6.97 -15.43
C GLY A 34 6.97 6.86 -14.29
N ASP A 35 5.69 7.13 -14.58
CA ASP A 35 4.59 7.15 -13.58
C ASP A 35 4.08 5.75 -13.17
N ASN A 36 4.88 4.69 -13.30
CA ASN A 36 4.44 3.33 -13.01
C ASN A 36 5.17 2.77 -11.79
N ASN A 37 4.56 2.90 -10.61
CA ASN A 37 5.12 2.42 -9.35
C ASN A 37 4.46 1.11 -8.86
N TYR A 38 3.82 0.33 -9.73
CA TYR A 38 3.08 -0.87 -9.30
C TYR A 38 3.94 -1.88 -8.53
N GLN A 39 5.21 -2.07 -8.90
CA GLN A 39 6.15 -2.93 -8.16
C GLN A 39 6.44 -2.41 -6.75
N LEU A 40 6.55 -1.09 -6.59
CA LEU A 40 6.70 -0.46 -5.28
C LEU A 40 5.42 -0.64 -4.46
N TYR A 41 4.23 -0.44 -5.04
CA TYR A 41 2.97 -0.64 -4.31
C TYR A 41 2.78 -2.09 -3.88
N ASP A 42 3.09 -3.05 -4.75
CA ASP A 42 3.14 -4.49 -4.43
C ASP A 42 4.06 -4.72 -3.23
N TRP A 43 5.26 -4.16 -3.24
CA TRP A 43 6.18 -4.31 -2.12
C TRP A 43 5.61 -3.68 -0.84
N LEU A 44 5.06 -2.47 -0.91
CA LEU A 44 4.51 -1.74 0.24
C LEU A 44 3.34 -2.50 0.89
N ILE A 45 2.36 -2.96 0.11
CA ILE A 45 1.18 -3.65 0.66
C ILE A 45 1.51 -5.01 1.28
N HIS A 46 2.62 -5.65 0.89
CA HIS A 46 3.05 -6.93 1.46
C HIS A 46 4.05 -6.79 2.62
N ASN A 47 4.79 -5.68 2.70
CA ASN A 47 5.88 -5.51 3.67
C ASN A 47 5.57 -4.50 4.79
N LEU A 48 4.54 -3.65 4.64
CA LEU A 48 4.07 -2.80 5.73
C LEU A 48 3.01 -3.54 6.57
N PRO A 49 3.28 -3.87 7.85
CA PRO A 49 2.41 -4.73 8.66
C PRO A 49 0.97 -4.24 8.75
N THR A 50 0.76 -2.94 8.92
CA THR A 50 -0.59 -2.40 9.15
C THR A 50 -1.35 -2.13 7.84
N ALA A 51 -0.68 -2.12 6.67
CA ALA A 51 -1.31 -1.75 5.40
C ALA A 51 -2.42 -2.72 4.98
N GLN A 52 -2.20 -4.04 5.09
CA GLN A 52 -3.23 -5.05 4.76
C GLN A 52 -4.43 -4.98 5.72
N TYR A 53 -4.17 -4.73 7.00
CA TYR A 53 -5.21 -4.59 8.01
C TYR A 53 -6.12 -3.39 7.69
N VAL A 54 -5.53 -2.23 7.43
CA VAL A 54 -6.26 -0.99 7.09
C VAL A 54 -7.07 -1.18 5.81
N LEU A 55 -6.47 -1.75 4.76
CA LEU A 55 -7.15 -2.04 3.50
C LEU A 55 -8.32 -3.01 3.69
N GLY A 56 -8.11 -4.10 4.44
CA GLY A 56 -9.16 -5.06 4.74
C GLY A 56 -10.34 -4.42 5.46
N LYS A 57 -10.06 -3.67 6.53
CA LYS A 57 -11.08 -2.96 7.31
C LYS A 57 -11.79 -1.87 6.53
N LEU A 58 -11.09 -1.11 5.69
CA LEU A 58 -11.71 -0.14 4.80
C LEU A 58 -12.71 -0.81 3.87
N VAL A 59 -12.35 -1.95 3.26
CA VAL A 59 -13.26 -2.65 2.35
C VAL A 59 -14.42 -3.31 3.10
N GLU A 60 -14.20 -3.84 4.32
CA GLU A 60 -15.29 -4.26 5.20
C GLU A 60 -16.25 -3.11 5.51
N LEU A 61 -15.73 -1.91 5.79
CA LEU A 61 -16.54 -0.71 6.00
C LEU A 61 -17.27 -0.28 4.72
N ILE A 62 -16.71 -0.47 3.53
CA ILE A 62 -17.44 -0.21 2.27
C ILE A 62 -18.64 -1.17 2.14
N PHE A 63 -18.45 -2.45 2.46
CA PHE A 63 -19.47 -3.50 2.33
C PHE A 63 -20.31 -3.74 3.59
N SER A 64 -20.18 -2.92 4.64
CA SER A 64 -20.93 -3.16 5.89
C SER A 64 -22.44 -3.09 5.70
N ASN A 65 -22.88 -2.45 4.62
CA ASN A 65 -24.24 -2.47 4.12
C ASN A 65 -24.17 -3.12 2.73
N ASN A 66 -24.97 -4.16 2.49
CA ASN A 66 -24.92 -4.91 1.23
C ASN A 66 -25.24 -4.01 0.03
N LEU A 67 -24.87 -4.48 -1.16
CA LEU A 67 -25.37 -3.88 -2.40
C LEU A 67 -26.86 -4.19 -2.57
N THR A 68 -27.62 -3.20 -2.98
CA THR A 68 -29.06 -3.27 -3.21
C THR A 68 -29.46 -2.43 -4.41
N THR A 69 -30.63 -2.72 -4.95
CA THR A 69 -31.35 -1.97 -5.97
C THR A 69 -32.52 -1.18 -5.38
N GLY A 70 -32.84 -1.40 -4.10
CA GLY A 70 -34.02 -0.86 -3.42
C GLY A 70 -35.32 -1.61 -3.71
N ASP A 71 -35.27 -2.71 -4.46
CA ASP A 71 -36.42 -3.56 -4.78
C ASP A 71 -36.10 -5.03 -4.45
N GLU A 72 -36.91 -5.66 -3.59
CA GLU A 72 -36.65 -7.01 -3.09
C GLU A 72 -36.52 -8.08 -4.20
N LYS A 73 -37.29 -7.96 -5.28
CA LYS A 73 -37.26 -8.93 -6.38
C LYS A 73 -36.01 -8.76 -7.24
N GLN A 74 -35.62 -7.51 -7.48
CA GLN A 74 -34.39 -7.22 -8.21
C GLN A 74 -33.15 -7.55 -7.37
N ASP A 75 -33.25 -7.40 -6.05
CA ASP A 75 -32.21 -7.80 -5.12
C ASP A 75 -32.01 -9.32 -5.09
N GLU A 76 -33.05 -10.12 -5.30
CA GLU A 76 -32.89 -11.58 -5.47
C GLU A 76 -32.02 -11.91 -6.68
N ILE A 77 -32.25 -11.24 -7.82
CA ILE A 77 -31.44 -11.41 -9.04
C ILE A 77 -29.99 -10.97 -8.78
N LEU A 78 -29.81 -9.81 -8.15
CA LEU A 78 -28.50 -9.27 -7.83
C LEU A 78 -27.73 -10.20 -6.86
N ASN A 79 -28.38 -10.64 -5.79
CA ASN A 79 -27.79 -11.52 -4.79
C ASN A 79 -27.45 -12.90 -5.37
N ASN A 80 -28.33 -13.47 -6.19
CA ASN A 80 -28.02 -14.72 -6.89
C ASN A 80 -26.81 -14.56 -7.81
N PHE A 81 -26.69 -13.44 -8.53
CA PHE A 81 -25.51 -13.17 -9.34
C PHE A 81 -24.25 -12.99 -8.48
N LEU A 82 -24.32 -12.26 -7.37
CA LEU A 82 -23.17 -11.95 -6.51
C LEU A 82 -22.65 -13.18 -5.75
N TYR A 83 -23.56 -14.05 -5.29
CA TYR A 83 -23.25 -15.11 -4.32
C TYR A 83 -23.62 -16.53 -4.79
N GLY A 84 -24.55 -16.68 -5.74
CA GLY A 84 -25.15 -17.97 -6.09
C GLY A 84 -24.29 -18.85 -6.99
N GLN A 85 -23.29 -18.29 -7.65
CA GLN A 85 -22.38 -19.02 -8.55
C GLN A 85 -20.95 -18.49 -8.48
N THR A 86 -20.03 -19.32 -8.94
CA THR A 86 -18.61 -18.99 -9.08
C THR A 86 -18.27 -18.77 -10.54
N ASN A 87 -17.38 -17.82 -10.78
CA ASN A 87 -16.83 -17.56 -12.11
C ASN A 87 -15.87 -18.67 -12.57
N PRO A 88 -15.30 -18.62 -13.79
CA PRO A 88 -14.31 -19.58 -14.27
C PRO A 88 -13.04 -19.71 -13.42
N GLU A 89 -12.74 -18.74 -12.54
CA GLU A 89 -11.62 -18.78 -11.59
C GLU A 89 -12.00 -19.45 -10.26
N GLY A 90 -13.24 -19.94 -10.12
CA GLY A 90 -13.73 -20.62 -8.92
C GLY A 90 -14.07 -19.69 -7.76
N VAL A 91 -14.22 -18.38 -8.01
CA VAL A 91 -14.55 -17.38 -6.99
C VAL A 91 -15.92 -16.75 -7.24
N THR A 92 -16.59 -16.29 -6.17
CA THR A 92 -17.88 -15.61 -6.30
C THR A 92 -17.71 -14.21 -6.89
N ASN A 93 -18.76 -13.70 -7.55
CA ASN A 93 -18.75 -12.35 -8.10
C ASN A 93 -18.58 -11.29 -7.01
N TYR A 94 -19.12 -11.52 -5.80
CA TYR A 94 -18.84 -10.70 -4.63
C TYR A 94 -17.35 -10.64 -4.30
N HIS A 95 -16.66 -11.78 -4.30
CA HIS A 95 -15.21 -11.81 -4.04
C HIS A 95 -14.44 -11.02 -5.11
N VAL A 96 -14.82 -11.15 -6.37
CA VAL A 96 -14.23 -10.38 -7.47
C VAL A 96 -14.39 -8.88 -7.23
N LEU A 97 -15.58 -8.41 -6.85
CA LEU A 97 -15.82 -7.00 -6.54
C LEU A 97 -14.93 -6.52 -5.38
N VAL A 98 -14.86 -7.29 -4.30
CA VAL A 98 -14.01 -6.98 -3.13
C VAL A 98 -12.54 -6.85 -3.55
N GLN A 99 -12.03 -7.78 -4.36
CA GLN A 99 -10.64 -7.73 -4.82
C GLN A 99 -10.38 -6.58 -5.78
N SER A 100 -11.28 -6.32 -6.73
CA SER A 100 -11.16 -5.20 -7.65
C SER A 100 -11.18 -3.86 -6.92
N ILE A 101 -12.00 -3.71 -5.87
CA ILE A 101 -11.99 -2.50 -5.03
C ILE A 101 -10.66 -2.36 -4.30
N LYS A 102 -10.16 -3.43 -3.67
CA LYS A 102 -8.85 -3.43 -3.00
C LYS A 102 -7.74 -3.01 -3.96
N GLU A 103 -7.73 -3.59 -5.15
CA GLU A 103 -6.76 -3.29 -6.19
C GLU A 103 -6.89 -1.84 -6.69
N SER A 104 -8.11 -1.33 -6.87
CA SER A 104 -8.32 0.07 -7.27
C SER A 104 -7.81 1.08 -6.23
N ILE A 105 -7.88 0.75 -4.94
CA ILE A 105 -7.35 1.59 -3.86
C ILE A 105 -5.81 1.56 -3.87
N VAL A 106 -5.22 0.36 -3.97
CA VAL A 106 -3.76 0.16 -3.86
C VAL A 106 -3.02 0.65 -5.10
N TYR A 107 -3.53 0.39 -6.31
CA TYR A 107 -2.84 0.70 -7.57
C TYR A 107 -3.46 1.88 -8.32
N GLY A 108 -4.47 2.52 -7.73
CA GLY A 108 -5.24 3.63 -8.33
C GLY A 108 -6.32 3.20 -9.32
N ARG A 109 -6.20 2.00 -9.89
CA ARG A 109 -7.21 1.40 -10.78
C ARG A 109 -7.26 -0.12 -10.72
N SER A 110 -8.41 -0.68 -11.10
CA SER A 110 -8.60 -2.10 -11.36
C SER A 110 -9.61 -2.29 -12.49
N GLY A 111 -9.46 -3.36 -13.26
CA GLY A 111 -10.40 -3.72 -14.31
C GLY A 111 -11.44 -4.69 -13.79
N LEU A 112 -12.72 -4.41 -14.07
CA LEU A 112 -13.80 -5.33 -13.80
C LEU A 112 -14.49 -5.69 -15.12
N ARG A 113 -14.32 -6.94 -15.56
CA ARG A 113 -14.89 -7.41 -16.83
C ARG A 113 -16.09 -8.31 -16.57
N PHE A 114 -17.18 -8.03 -17.27
CA PHE A 114 -18.36 -8.89 -17.30
C PHE A 114 -18.26 -9.84 -18.47
N LEU A 115 -18.24 -11.14 -18.19
CA LEU A 115 -18.19 -12.18 -19.23
C LEU A 115 -19.60 -12.47 -19.72
N SER A 116 -20.40 -13.12 -18.89
CA SER A 116 -21.77 -13.51 -19.17
C SER A 116 -22.57 -13.58 -17.85
N LYS A 117 -23.87 -13.84 -17.95
CA LYS A 117 -24.68 -14.08 -16.75
C LYS A 117 -24.25 -15.34 -16.00
N ASP A 118 -23.71 -16.34 -16.70
CA ASP A 118 -23.33 -17.63 -16.11
C ASP A 118 -21.85 -17.64 -15.68
N ASP A 119 -20.98 -16.97 -16.43
CA ASP A 119 -19.54 -16.89 -16.14
C ASP A 119 -19.18 -15.73 -15.19
N GLY A 120 -20.10 -14.78 -15.00
CA GLY A 120 -19.94 -13.70 -14.03
C GLY A 120 -18.88 -12.66 -14.37
N LEU A 121 -18.19 -12.19 -13.33
CA LEU A 121 -17.19 -11.14 -13.34
C LEU A 121 -15.79 -11.74 -13.22
N ILE A 122 -14.82 -11.07 -13.85
CA ILE A 122 -13.39 -11.32 -13.59
C ILE A 122 -12.68 -10.00 -13.28
N ASN A 123 -11.71 -10.07 -12.37
CA ASN A 123 -10.80 -8.96 -12.09
C ASN A 123 -9.67 -8.97 -13.13
N VAL A 124 -9.42 -7.83 -13.76
CA VAL A 124 -8.32 -7.62 -14.69
C VAL A 124 -7.33 -6.66 -14.05
N LYS A 125 -6.10 -7.14 -13.86
CA LYS A 125 -5.07 -6.38 -13.14
C LYS A 125 -4.81 -5.00 -13.75
N CYS A 126 -4.47 -4.02 -12.93
CA CYS A 126 -4.25 -2.61 -13.29
C CYS A 126 -3.29 -2.39 -14.48
N ASN A 127 -2.35 -3.30 -14.71
CA ASN A 127 -1.36 -3.26 -15.79
C ASN A 127 -1.73 -4.11 -17.01
N HIS A 128 -2.79 -4.93 -16.95
CA HIS A 128 -3.19 -5.86 -18.02
C HIS A 128 -4.31 -5.30 -18.91
N PHE A 129 -4.70 -4.05 -18.70
CA PHE A 129 -5.62 -3.34 -19.58
C PHE A 129 -5.20 -1.89 -19.79
N GLY A 130 -5.64 -1.31 -20.91
CA GLY A 130 -5.46 0.09 -21.25
C GLY A 130 -6.79 0.74 -21.59
N VAL A 131 -6.85 2.05 -21.46
CA VAL A 131 -8.00 2.85 -21.87
C VAL A 131 -7.81 3.29 -23.32
N ALA A 132 -8.76 2.98 -24.20
CA ALA A 132 -8.76 3.44 -25.57
C ALA A 132 -9.57 4.73 -25.70
N GLN A 133 -8.93 5.79 -26.18
CA GLN A 133 -9.55 7.11 -26.27
C GLN A 133 -9.33 7.76 -27.63
N ILE A 134 -10.25 8.63 -28.03
CA ILE A 134 -10.15 9.46 -29.23
C ILE A 134 -10.34 10.94 -28.87
N LEU A 135 -9.72 11.85 -29.60
CA LEU A 135 -9.94 13.28 -29.39
C LEU A 135 -11.39 13.64 -29.74
N ASN A 136 -12.13 14.22 -28.79
CA ASN A 136 -13.48 14.69 -29.08
C ASN A 136 -13.41 15.98 -29.91
N LYS A 137 -13.93 15.93 -31.14
CA LYS A 137 -13.90 17.04 -32.10
C LYS A 137 -15.02 18.06 -31.91
N GLU A 138 -16.10 17.69 -31.22
CA GLU A 138 -17.25 18.58 -30.99
C GLU A 138 -16.99 19.50 -29.80
N HIS A 139 -16.38 18.96 -28.74
CA HIS A 139 -16.18 19.63 -27.47
C HIS A 139 -14.69 19.76 -27.09
N TYR A 140 -13.83 20.02 -28.08
CA TYR A 140 -12.37 20.22 -27.99
C TYR A 140 -11.79 20.39 -26.57
N GLY A 141 -10.73 19.63 -26.24
CA GLY A 141 -10.00 19.76 -24.98
C GLY A 141 -10.13 18.56 -24.03
N TYR A 142 -10.91 17.55 -24.40
CA TYR A 142 -10.88 16.24 -23.75
C TYR A 142 -10.91 15.08 -24.76
N LYS A 143 -10.49 13.91 -24.28
CA LYS A 143 -10.53 12.66 -25.05
C LYS A 143 -11.74 11.84 -24.60
N GLU A 144 -12.51 11.36 -25.56
CA GLU A 144 -13.66 10.51 -25.34
C GLU A 144 -13.23 9.04 -25.20
N LEU A 145 -13.88 8.32 -24.28
CA LEU A 145 -13.66 6.90 -24.06
C LEU A 145 -14.34 6.09 -25.16
N ILE A 146 -13.58 5.29 -25.90
CA ILE A 146 -14.11 4.34 -26.89
C ILE A 146 -14.28 2.95 -26.29
N GLY A 147 -13.39 2.55 -25.38
CA GLY A 147 -13.43 1.24 -24.75
C GLY A 147 -12.14 0.89 -24.02
N PHE A 148 -11.94 -0.40 -23.78
CA PHE A 148 -10.83 -0.93 -22.99
C PHE A 148 -10.05 -1.98 -23.76
N VAL A 149 -8.75 -1.82 -23.84
CA VAL A 149 -7.86 -2.76 -24.55
C VAL A 149 -7.34 -3.79 -23.58
N ILE A 150 -7.44 -5.07 -23.93
CA ILE A 150 -6.89 -6.19 -23.15
C ILE A 150 -6.01 -7.06 -24.06
N ASP A 151 -4.88 -7.53 -23.54
CA ASP A 151 -4.03 -8.52 -24.20
C ASP A 151 -4.54 -9.93 -23.91
N LYS A 152 -4.78 -10.73 -24.94
CA LYS A 152 -5.26 -12.13 -24.81
C LYS A 152 -4.28 -13.04 -24.06
N LYS A 153 -2.99 -12.68 -24.02
CA LYS A 153 -1.92 -13.43 -23.35
C LYS A 153 -1.58 -12.87 -21.97
N GLY A 154 -2.33 -11.87 -21.49
CA GLY A 154 -2.13 -11.26 -20.18
C GLY A 154 -0.87 -10.40 -20.07
N ARG A 155 -0.36 -9.86 -21.18
CA ARG A 155 0.79 -8.94 -21.16
C ARG A 155 0.37 -7.55 -20.70
N ALA A 156 1.36 -6.79 -20.24
CA ALA A 156 1.14 -5.41 -19.83
C ALA A 156 0.68 -4.54 -21.01
N ILE A 157 -0.36 -3.74 -20.79
CA ILE A 157 -0.94 -2.82 -21.77
C ILE A 157 -0.88 -1.38 -21.24
N THR A 158 -0.57 -0.45 -22.15
CA THR A 158 -0.67 1.00 -21.91
C THR A 158 -1.95 1.55 -22.53
N ASP A 159 -2.37 2.73 -22.09
CA ASP A 159 -3.48 3.45 -22.71
C ASP A 159 -3.19 3.75 -24.20
N VAL A 160 -4.24 3.75 -25.02
CA VAL A 160 -4.14 3.81 -26.48
C VAL A 160 -4.91 5.02 -27.01
N ASP A 161 -4.19 5.90 -27.70
CA ASP A 161 -4.78 7.02 -28.44
C ASP A 161 -5.13 6.54 -29.86
N LEU A 162 -6.42 6.39 -30.11
CA LEU A 162 -6.94 5.95 -31.40
C LEU A 162 -7.04 7.11 -32.38
N ARG A 163 -6.86 6.80 -33.66
CA ARG A 163 -7.12 7.71 -34.78
C ARG A 163 -8.42 7.33 -35.48
N GLU A 164 -9.05 8.31 -36.15
CA GLU A 164 -10.23 8.05 -36.97
C GLU A 164 -9.95 7.00 -38.05
N GLY A 165 -10.87 6.06 -38.21
CA GLY A 165 -10.77 4.97 -39.18
C GLY A 165 -9.90 3.79 -38.74
N GLU A 166 -9.31 3.80 -37.54
CA GLU A 166 -8.55 2.65 -37.01
C GLU A 166 -9.45 1.50 -36.55
N ILE A 167 -10.72 1.79 -36.26
CA ILE A 167 -11.73 0.80 -35.84
C ILE A 167 -12.82 0.73 -36.90
N ASP A 168 -13.16 -0.49 -37.28
CA ASP A 168 -14.39 -0.76 -38.03
C ASP A 168 -15.57 -0.72 -37.05
N SER A 169 -16.30 0.40 -37.07
CA SER A 169 -17.45 0.64 -36.20
C SER A 169 -18.53 -0.43 -36.35
N GLU A 170 -18.78 -0.92 -37.57
CA GLU A 170 -19.81 -1.94 -37.80
C GLU A 170 -19.42 -3.27 -37.15
N GLU A 171 -18.15 -3.68 -37.29
CA GLU A 171 -17.65 -4.91 -36.67
C GLU A 171 -17.68 -4.80 -35.14
N TYR A 172 -17.29 -3.65 -34.59
CA TYR A 172 -17.27 -3.40 -33.16
C TYR A 172 -18.67 -3.43 -32.54
N PHE A 173 -19.66 -2.75 -33.14
CA PHE A 173 -21.03 -2.74 -32.65
C PHE A 173 -21.75 -4.09 -32.86
N LYS A 174 -21.47 -4.83 -33.94
CA LYS A 174 -22.09 -6.14 -34.20
C LYS A 174 -21.53 -7.25 -33.31
N LYS A 175 -20.21 -7.30 -33.11
CA LYS A 175 -19.55 -8.38 -32.33
C LYS A 175 -19.40 -8.05 -30.85
N GLY A 176 -19.53 -6.78 -30.47
CA GLY A 176 -19.29 -6.32 -29.11
C GLY A 176 -17.83 -6.47 -28.66
N ILE A 177 -16.91 -6.77 -29.58
CA ILE A 177 -15.46 -6.88 -29.39
C ILE A 177 -14.79 -6.55 -30.73
N PHE A 178 -13.74 -5.74 -30.73
CA PHE A 178 -12.88 -5.54 -31.90
C PHE A 178 -11.51 -6.20 -31.66
N VAL A 179 -11.01 -6.95 -32.65
CA VAL A 179 -9.71 -7.61 -32.55
C VAL A 179 -8.70 -6.84 -33.38
N PHE A 180 -7.63 -6.35 -32.74
CA PHE A 180 -6.61 -5.59 -33.44
C PHE A 180 -5.87 -6.47 -34.45
N LYS A 181 -5.26 -5.85 -35.48
CA LYS A 181 -4.53 -6.54 -36.56
C LYS A 181 -3.42 -7.49 -36.07
N ASN A 182 -2.84 -7.21 -34.90
CA ASN A 182 -1.83 -8.05 -34.27
C ASN A 182 -2.42 -9.36 -33.67
N ASN A 183 -3.75 -9.53 -33.70
CA ASN A 183 -4.56 -10.64 -33.18
C ASN A 183 -4.38 -10.95 -31.68
N ASP A 184 -3.50 -10.23 -31.01
CA ASP A 184 -3.16 -10.40 -29.60
C ASP A 184 -4.00 -9.49 -28.70
N ASN A 185 -4.42 -8.32 -29.19
CA ASN A 185 -5.20 -7.37 -28.40
C ASN A 185 -6.67 -7.37 -28.82
N ILE A 186 -7.55 -7.17 -27.85
CA ILE A 186 -8.97 -6.95 -28.06
C ILE A 186 -9.39 -5.61 -27.47
N LEU A 187 -10.34 -4.95 -28.12
CA LEU A 187 -11.04 -3.78 -27.61
C LEU A 187 -12.43 -4.22 -27.12
N LEU A 188 -12.70 -3.97 -25.84
CA LEU A 188 -13.98 -4.22 -25.19
C LEU A 188 -14.77 -2.91 -25.05
N PRO A 189 -16.10 -2.99 -25.21
CA PRO A 189 -16.96 -1.83 -25.08
C PRO A 189 -17.24 -1.52 -23.59
N PRO A 190 -17.60 -0.26 -23.26
CA PRO A 190 -17.85 0.16 -21.88
C PRO A 190 -18.95 -0.64 -21.16
N GLU A 191 -19.85 -1.29 -21.89
CA GLU A 191 -20.91 -2.13 -21.31
C GLU A 191 -20.39 -3.48 -20.79
N LYS A 192 -19.18 -3.89 -21.15
CA LYS A 192 -18.56 -5.17 -20.77
C LYS A 192 -17.36 -5.01 -19.84
N PHE A 193 -16.95 -3.78 -19.56
CA PHE A 193 -15.76 -3.52 -18.76
C PHE A 193 -15.86 -2.20 -18.02
N VAL A 194 -15.45 -2.21 -16.75
CA VAL A 194 -15.32 -1.02 -15.91
C VAL A 194 -13.86 -0.88 -15.49
N ASN A 195 -13.28 0.28 -15.77
CA ASN A 195 -12.04 0.69 -15.13
C ASN A 195 -12.41 1.35 -13.79
N LEU A 196 -12.38 0.55 -12.72
CA LEU A 196 -12.74 0.95 -11.37
C LEU A 196 -11.61 1.79 -10.76
N ARG A 197 -11.93 2.99 -10.28
CA ARG A 197 -10.97 3.95 -9.72
C ARG A 197 -11.55 4.68 -8.53
N VAL A 198 -10.75 4.93 -7.50
CA VAL A 198 -11.15 5.83 -6.41
C VAL A 198 -11.10 7.28 -6.89
N ASP A 199 -10.00 7.68 -7.51
CA ASP A 199 -9.86 8.96 -8.19
C ASP A 199 -10.25 8.82 -9.67
N THR A 200 -11.37 9.42 -10.06
CA THR A 200 -11.89 9.35 -11.43
C THR A 200 -11.38 10.48 -12.33
N SER A 201 -10.56 11.41 -11.80
CA SER A 201 -10.04 12.57 -12.54
C SER A 201 -9.12 12.18 -13.70
N THR A 202 -8.47 11.01 -13.60
CA THR A 202 -7.61 10.46 -14.66
C THR A 202 -7.98 9.01 -15.00
N PRO A 203 -7.64 8.52 -16.22
CA PRO A 203 -7.84 7.11 -16.58
C PRO A 203 -6.99 6.12 -15.78
N LYS A 204 -5.90 6.57 -15.16
CA LYS A 204 -5.04 5.75 -14.31
C LYS A 204 -5.51 5.71 -12.86
N GLY A 205 -6.27 6.73 -12.44
CA GLY A 205 -6.57 6.97 -11.04
C GLY A 205 -5.31 7.29 -10.25
N SER A 206 -5.43 7.25 -8.93
CA SER A 206 -4.36 7.62 -8.00
C SER A 206 -4.26 6.57 -6.90
N SER A 207 -3.07 6.03 -6.67
CA SER A 207 -2.82 5.11 -5.55
C SER A 207 -2.87 5.89 -4.23
N VAL A 208 -3.43 5.27 -3.18
CA VAL A 208 -3.33 5.81 -1.81
C VAL A 208 -1.87 6.00 -1.36
N PHE A 209 -0.94 5.21 -1.89
CA PHE A 209 0.48 5.35 -1.55
C PHE A 209 1.12 6.59 -2.17
N ASP A 210 0.58 7.11 -3.28
CA ASP A 210 1.12 8.31 -3.91
C ASP A 210 0.82 9.58 -3.11
N SER A 211 -0.36 9.65 -2.48
CA SER A 211 -0.80 10.84 -1.74
C SER A 211 0.08 11.20 -0.54
N ASP A 212 0.74 10.21 0.09
CA ASP A 212 1.67 10.44 1.20
C ASP A 212 2.93 9.54 1.08
N ILE A 213 3.47 9.50 -0.14
CA ILE A 213 4.58 8.61 -0.50
C ILE A 213 5.83 8.81 0.37
N GLN A 214 6.09 10.03 0.83
CA GLN A 214 7.27 10.34 1.65
C GLN A 214 7.19 9.65 3.02
N ARG A 215 6.02 9.72 3.67
CA ARG A 215 5.82 9.12 4.99
C ARG A 215 5.79 7.60 4.91
N VAL A 216 5.17 7.06 3.86
CA VAL A 216 5.15 5.62 3.55
C VAL A 216 6.57 5.10 3.35
N LEU A 217 7.39 5.79 2.55
CA LEU A 217 8.78 5.39 2.31
C LEU A 217 9.66 5.55 3.55
N LEU A 218 9.39 6.54 4.41
CA LEU A 218 10.10 6.70 5.69
C LEU A 218 9.85 5.49 6.59
N ILE A 219 8.59 5.08 6.78
CA ILE A 219 8.24 3.89 7.58
C ILE A 219 8.89 2.64 7.01
N ALA A 220 8.80 2.43 5.69
CA ALA A 220 9.44 1.30 5.02
C ALA A 220 10.97 1.29 5.26
N SER A 221 11.60 2.46 5.23
CA SER A 221 13.04 2.61 5.48
C SER A 221 13.39 2.30 6.94
N VAL A 222 12.55 2.70 7.89
CA VAL A 222 12.72 2.37 9.32
C VAL A 222 12.68 0.87 9.55
N TYR A 223 11.68 0.16 9.00
CA TYR A 223 11.62 -1.31 9.13
C TYR A 223 12.85 -2.00 8.56
N LYS A 224 13.28 -1.59 7.35
CA LYS A 224 14.51 -2.13 6.74
C LYS A 224 15.74 -1.86 7.57
N ARG A 225 15.87 -0.63 8.09
CA ARG A 225 17.01 -0.25 8.92
C ARG A 225 17.07 -1.06 10.20
N LEU A 226 15.93 -1.27 10.85
CA LEU A 226 15.83 -2.08 12.06
C LEU A 226 16.11 -3.56 11.78
N LEU A 227 15.59 -4.10 10.68
CA LEU A 227 15.87 -5.48 10.28
C LEU A 227 17.37 -5.66 10.04
N TYR A 228 18.00 -4.74 9.30
CA TYR A 228 19.46 -4.70 9.15
C TYR A 228 20.15 -4.63 10.52
N ASP A 229 19.75 -3.71 11.39
CA ASP A 229 20.40 -3.54 12.69
C ASP A 229 20.24 -4.79 13.59
N ILE A 230 19.18 -5.60 13.42
CA ILE A 230 18.95 -6.88 14.11
C ILE A 230 19.76 -8.02 13.47
N GLU A 231 19.73 -8.16 12.14
CA GLU A 231 20.47 -9.20 11.41
C GLU A 231 21.98 -9.02 11.57
N TYR A 232 22.43 -7.77 11.57
CA TYR A 232 23.83 -7.39 11.76
C TYR A 232 24.10 -6.94 13.20
N ASP A 233 23.28 -7.38 14.17
CA ASP A 233 23.49 -7.21 15.62
C ASP A 233 24.68 -8.05 16.15
N GLY A 234 25.67 -8.32 15.30
CA GLY A 234 26.99 -8.84 15.65
C GLY A 234 27.98 -7.72 15.99
N ALA A 235 29.29 -7.98 15.85
CA ALA A 235 30.36 -7.07 16.31
C ALA A 235 30.44 -5.69 15.65
N GLY A 236 29.47 -5.33 14.80
CA GLY A 236 29.25 -3.99 14.27
C GLY A 236 30.37 -3.48 13.37
N ARG A 237 30.69 -2.19 13.51
CA ARG A 237 31.73 -1.51 12.73
C ARG A 237 33.07 -1.61 13.46
N LEU A 238 33.88 -2.57 13.06
CA LEU A 238 35.20 -2.81 13.65
C LEU A 238 36.28 -2.06 12.86
N ILE A 239 37.10 -1.29 13.57
CA ILE A 239 38.33 -0.72 13.02
C ILE A 239 39.51 -1.47 13.62
N PHE A 240 40.31 -2.07 12.74
CA PHE A 240 41.60 -2.65 13.09
C PHE A 240 42.72 -1.65 12.79
N TRP A 241 43.36 -1.14 13.83
CA TRP A 241 44.50 -0.24 13.70
C TRP A 241 45.77 -1.07 13.58
N ALA A 242 46.29 -1.19 12.36
CA ALA A 242 47.57 -1.85 12.12
C ALA A 242 48.69 -1.13 12.87
N ASP A 243 49.61 -1.89 13.44
CA ASP A 243 50.81 -1.30 14.02
C ASP A 243 51.72 -0.84 12.87
N ASN A 244 51.71 0.47 12.58
CA ASN A 244 52.73 1.04 11.74
C ASN A 244 54.03 1.05 12.56
N ALA A 245 54.78 -0.05 12.48
CA ALA A 245 56.19 -0.05 12.81
C ALA A 245 56.90 0.92 11.84
N ASN A 246 56.84 2.22 12.15
CA ASN A 246 57.68 3.30 11.66
C ASN A 246 57.27 4.63 12.32
N SER A 247 57.25 4.67 13.65
CA SER A 247 57.45 5.93 14.36
C SER A 247 58.45 5.70 15.50
N ASN A 248 59.71 5.85 15.12
CA ASN A 248 60.89 5.97 15.98
C ASN A 248 61.28 4.71 16.77
N GLU A 249 62.13 3.88 16.15
CA GLU A 249 63.37 3.34 16.73
C GLU A 249 63.84 2.19 15.83
N GLU A 250 64.78 2.45 14.92
CA GLU A 250 65.95 1.58 14.76
C GLU A 250 66.98 2.14 13.77
N SER A 251 68.21 1.80 14.09
CA SER A 251 69.47 2.08 13.42
C SER A 251 69.44 2.03 11.88
N SER A 252 70.24 2.92 11.32
CA SER A 252 70.44 3.25 9.90
C SER A 252 71.03 2.14 9.01
N ASN A 253 70.55 0.89 9.07
CA ASN A 253 71.13 -0.20 8.26
C ASN A 253 70.19 -1.17 7.54
N ASN A 254 68.87 -0.92 7.49
CA ASN A 254 67.94 -1.73 6.68
C ASN A 254 67.13 -0.92 5.65
N PHE A 255 67.71 0.15 5.11
CA PHE A 255 67.06 1.05 4.13
C PHE A 255 67.02 0.49 2.68
N LEU A 256 67.07 -0.83 2.49
CA LEU A 256 67.19 -1.44 1.15
C LEU A 256 66.08 -2.43 0.77
N ASN A 257 65.05 -2.66 1.59
CA ASN A 257 63.99 -3.64 1.27
C ASN A 257 62.55 -3.11 1.30
N ASP A 258 62.32 -1.80 1.41
CA ASP A 258 60.99 -1.23 1.18
C ASP A 258 60.77 -0.97 -0.32
N THR A 259 60.64 -2.07 -1.07
CA THR A 259 60.07 -2.00 -2.42
C THR A 259 58.55 -1.92 -2.32
N GLU A 260 57.91 -1.26 -3.29
CA GLU A 260 56.46 -1.19 -3.45
C GLU A 260 55.78 -2.59 -3.36
N SER A 261 56.52 -3.64 -3.76
CA SER A 261 56.12 -5.04 -3.67
C SER A 261 56.04 -5.59 -2.23
N ALA A 262 56.91 -5.15 -1.32
CA ALA A 262 56.91 -5.55 0.09
C ALA A 262 55.73 -4.90 0.84
N THR A 263 55.43 -3.65 0.52
CA THR A 263 54.26 -2.93 1.04
C THR A 263 52.95 -3.59 0.61
N LYS A 264 52.83 -3.94 -0.69
CA LYS A 264 51.67 -4.69 -1.21
C LYS A 264 51.50 -6.06 -0.54
N ARG A 265 52.59 -6.82 -0.33
CA ARG A 265 52.54 -8.11 0.38
C ARG A 265 52.10 -7.98 1.85
N ARG A 266 52.56 -6.94 2.57
CA ARG A 266 52.09 -6.66 3.93
C ARG A 266 50.59 -6.32 3.94
N GLN A 267 50.15 -5.46 3.01
CA GLN A 267 48.73 -5.10 2.86
C GLN A 267 47.85 -6.32 2.58
N ASP A 268 48.27 -7.21 1.68
CA ASP A 268 47.52 -8.43 1.38
C ASP A 268 47.46 -9.39 2.58
N LYS A 269 48.52 -9.44 3.39
CA LYS A 269 48.51 -10.22 4.64
C LYS A 269 47.52 -9.63 5.65
N TYR A 270 47.53 -8.31 5.87
CA TYR A 270 46.55 -7.65 6.75
C TYR A 270 45.12 -7.84 6.26
N LYS A 271 44.86 -7.75 4.94
CA LYS A 271 43.54 -8.01 4.36
C LYS A 271 43.06 -9.42 4.65
N LYS A 272 43.91 -10.43 4.42
CA LYS A 272 43.58 -11.83 4.73
C LYS A 272 43.31 -12.07 6.21
N GLU A 273 44.13 -11.49 7.09
CA GLU A 273 43.91 -11.60 8.53
C GLU A 273 42.60 -10.92 8.96
N VAL A 274 42.27 -9.74 8.42
CA VAL A 274 40.97 -9.10 8.66
C VAL A 274 39.83 -9.96 8.12
N GLU A 275 39.95 -10.55 6.93
CA GLU A 275 38.92 -11.45 6.38
C GLU A 275 38.68 -12.69 7.26
N GLU A 276 39.74 -13.28 7.81
CA GLU A 276 39.64 -14.41 8.74
C GLU A 276 39.00 -14.00 10.06
N ILE A 277 39.40 -12.86 10.63
CA ILE A 277 38.80 -12.32 11.86
C ILE A 277 37.32 -11.98 11.62
N MET A 278 36.96 -11.40 10.48
CA MET A 278 35.57 -11.06 10.16
C MET A 278 34.69 -12.30 9.96
N LYS A 279 35.24 -13.41 9.47
CA LYS A 279 34.54 -14.71 9.47
C LYS A 279 34.29 -15.21 10.89
N LEU A 280 35.29 -15.14 11.76
CA LEU A 280 35.14 -15.52 13.17
C LEU A 280 34.14 -14.63 13.90
N VAL A 281 34.17 -13.33 13.63
CA VAL A 281 33.20 -12.34 14.13
C VAL A 281 31.77 -12.69 13.70
N LYS A 282 31.58 -13.05 12.43
CA LYS A 282 30.26 -13.37 11.88
C LYS A 282 29.61 -14.55 12.59
N ASP A 283 30.40 -15.55 12.97
CA ASP A 283 29.93 -16.74 13.66
C ASP A 283 30.00 -16.61 15.19
N SER A 284 30.43 -15.45 15.70
CA SER A 284 30.59 -15.18 17.13
C SER A 284 29.31 -14.60 17.76
N ASN A 285 29.16 -14.81 19.07
CA ASN A 285 28.08 -14.25 19.89
C ASN A 285 28.64 -13.31 20.98
N SER A 286 27.76 -12.74 21.80
CA SER A 286 28.11 -11.78 22.86
C SER A 286 29.06 -12.32 23.96
N THR A 287 29.32 -13.63 24.01
CA THR A 287 30.24 -14.27 24.96
C THR A 287 31.52 -14.79 24.31
N SER A 288 31.68 -14.59 23.01
CA SER A 288 32.84 -15.08 22.25
C SER A 288 34.06 -14.17 22.45
N VAL A 289 35.23 -14.79 22.66
CA VAL A 289 36.51 -14.09 22.71
C VAL A 289 37.18 -14.19 21.35
N LEU A 290 37.45 -13.04 20.73
CA LEU A 290 38.18 -12.97 19.46
C LEU A 290 39.66 -12.72 19.74
N ALA A 291 40.48 -13.74 19.51
CA ALA A 291 41.93 -13.60 19.56
C ALA A 291 42.42 -13.01 18.23
N VAL A 292 43.03 -11.83 18.30
CA VAL A 292 43.56 -11.11 17.14
C VAL A 292 45.08 -11.19 17.14
N SER A 293 45.69 -11.26 15.95
CA SER A 293 47.15 -11.28 15.81
C SER A 293 47.79 -9.99 16.34
N ASN A 294 49.06 -10.08 16.70
CA ASN A 294 49.89 -8.96 17.16
C ASN A 294 50.10 -7.89 16.06
N ALA A 295 49.60 -8.15 14.84
CA ALA A 295 49.73 -7.27 13.70
C ALA A 295 48.87 -5.99 13.86
N PHE A 296 47.87 -6.03 14.75
CA PHE A 296 47.00 -4.89 15.08
C PHE A 296 47.28 -4.38 16.49
N LYS A 297 47.58 -3.09 16.59
CA LYS A 297 47.88 -2.41 17.87
C LYS A 297 46.62 -2.19 18.70
N LYS A 298 45.51 -1.91 18.02
CA LYS A 298 44.23 -1.57 18.66
C LYS A 298 43.09 -2.02 17.77
N MET A 299 42.00 -2.41 18.41
CA MET A 299 40.72 -2.67 17.78
C MET A 299 39.68 -1.77 18.42
N ASP A 300 38.99 -0.95 17.63
CA ASP A 300 37.89 -0.11 18.10
C ASP A 300 36.58 -0.59 17.50
N HIS A 301 35.57 -0.72 18.35
CA HIS A 301 34.19 -0.85 17.88
C HIS A 301 33.60 0.57 17.79
N LEU A 302 33.28 1.01 16.58
CA LEU A 302 32.65 2.30 16.40
C LEU A 302 31.23 2.26 16.98
N PRO A 303 30.87 3.23 17.85
CA PRO A 303 29.53 3.30 18.39
C PRO A 303 28.53 3.49 17.25
N ARG A 304 27.37 2.84 17.38
CA ARG A 304 26.26 3.04 16.45
C ARG A 304 25.80 4.49 16.52
N VAL A 305 25.56 5.08 15.35
CA VAL A 305 25.07 6.46 15.20
C VAL A 305 23.57 6.54 15.47
N THR A 306 22.83 5.44 15.26
CA THR A 306 21.37 5.34 15.43
C THR A 306 21.02 4.20 16.37
N LYS A 307 20.09 4.42 17.29
CA LYS A 307 19.60 3.38 18.21
C LYS A 307 18.20 2.94 17.79
N ALA A 308 17.92 1.63 17.83
CA ALA A 308 16.60 1.09 17.52
C ALA A 308 15.46 1.76 18.32
N THR A 309 15.75 2.14 19.57
CA THR A 309 14.84 2.87 20.46
C THR A 309 14.38 4.22 19.94
N GLU A 310 15.19 4.88 19.09
CA GLU A 310 14.87 6.18 18.49
C GLU A 310 13.77 6.06 17.42
N PHE A 311 13.55 4.86 16.88
CA PHE A 311 12.55 4.58 15.85
C PHE A 311 11.26 3.96 16.40
N LEU A 312 11.22 3.52 17.67
CA LEU A 312 10.05 2.91 18.28
C LEU A 312 8.83 3.84 18.30
N SER A 313 9.04 5.15 18.43
CA SER A 313 7.96 6.14 18.38
C SER A 313 7.25 6.15 17.02
N TYR A 314 8.01 6.07 15.92
CA TYR A 314 7.48 5.99 14.56
C TYR A 314 6.75 4.67 14.32
N LEU A 315 7.31 3.56 14.78
CA LEU A 315 6.65 2.25 14.68
C LEU A 315 5.34 2.19 15.44
N ASN A 316 5.28 2.77 16.64
CA ASN A 316 4.05 2.82 17.44
C ASN A 316 2.95 3.67 16.77
N GLN A 317 3.31 4.60 15.87
CA GLN A 317 2.39 5.44 15.11
C GLN A 317 2.06 4.87 13.72
N GLU A 318 2.68 3.76 13.31
CA GLU A 318 2.54 3.19 11.96
C GLU A 318 1.07 2.99 11.58
N GLY A 319 0.25 2.46 12.49
CA GLY A 319 -1.17 2.25 12.22
C GLY A 319 -1.96 3.53 12.00
N GLU A 320 -1.71 4.58 12.79
CA GLU A 320 -2.35 5.89 12.59
C GLU A 320 -1.93 6.51 11.26
N ILE A 321 -0.65 6.38 10.91
CA ILE A 321 -0.11 6.85 9.65
C ILE A 321 -0.74 6.10 8.48
N MET A 322 -0.80 4.77 8.53
CA MET A 322 -1.44 3.96 7.48
C MET A 322 -2.93 4.30 7.35
N ALA A 323 -3.65 4.48 8.46
CA ALA A 323 -5.04 4.91 8.42
C ALA A 323 -5.21 6.23 7.63
N GLN A 324 -4.34 7.22 7.89
CA GLN A 324 -4.32 8.48 7.15
C GLN A 324 -3.97 8.32 5.67
N VAL A 325 -2.99 7.49 5.34
CA VAL A 325 -2.60 7.19 3.94
C VAL A 325 -3.80 6.64 3.15
N PHE A 326 -4.58 5.75 3.76
CA PHE A 326 -5.80 5.19 3.14
C PHE A 326 -7.02 6.13 3.22
N GLY A 327 -6.89 7.31 3.83
CA GLY A 327 -7.98 8.28 3.97
C GLY A 327 -9.08 7.83 4.94
N VAL A 328 -8.77 6.93 5.88
CA VAL A 328 -9.72 6.38 6.84
C VAL A 328 -9.41 6.87 8.25
N PRO A 329 -10.38 7.43 8.98
CA PRO A 329 -10.18 7.78 10.38
C PRO A 329 -9.76 6.57 11.22
N ASN A 330 -8.65 6.70 11.95
CA ASN A 330 -8.07 5.64 12.79
C ASN A 330 -9.07 5.05 13.81
N VAL A 331 -10.01 5.87 14.30
CA VAL A 331 -11.12 5.48 15.19
C VAL A 331 -11.96 4.35 14.60
N LEU A 332 -12.24 4.37 13.29
CA LEU A 332 -13.01 3.31 12.62
C LEU A 332 -12.26 1.98 12.57
N LEU A 333 -10.94 2.03 12.70
CA LEU A 333 -10.05 0.88 12.60
C LEU A 333 -9.62 0.33 13.96
N GLY A 334 -10.04 0.98 15.05
CA GLY A 334 -9.55 0.69 16.40
C GLY A 334 -8.04 0.99 16.56
N LEU A 335 -7.50 1.88 15.74
CA LEU A 335 -6.09 2.24 15.74
C LEU A 335 -5.89 3.57 16.47
N GLY A 336 -4.83 3.64 17.29
CA GLY A 336 -4.42 4.85 17.99
C GLY A 336 -5.09 5.09 19.35
N LYS A 337 -4.80 6.24 19.95
CA LYS A 337 -5.38 6.66 21.24
C LYS A 337 -6.49 7.67 21.02
N ILE A 338 -7.69 7.36 21.51
CA ILE A 338 -8.84 8.27 21.45
C ILE A 338 -8.81 9.11 22.73
N SER A 339 -8.66 10.43 22.56
CA SER A 339 -8.63 11.39 23.66
C SER A 339 -9.74 12.41 23.45
N GLY A 340 -10.74 12.45 24.34
CA GLY A 340 -11.76 13.48 24.35
C GLY A 340 -13.06 13.08 25.03
N ASN A 341 -13.88 14.08 25.38
CA ASN A 341 -15.21 13.93 25.99
C ASN A 341 -16.35 13.81 24.93
N ILE A 342 -16.01 13.52 23.66
CA ILE A 342 -16.99 13.39 22.58
C ILE A 342 -17.46 11.93 22.54
N SER A 343 -18.78 11.68 22.38
CA SER A 343 -19.30 10.32 22.20
C SER A 343 -18.63 9.65 21.01
N MET A 344 -18.14 8.43 21.24
CA MET A 344 -17.53 7.58 20.24
C MET A 344 -18.48 7.31 19.06
N GLU A 345 -19.79 7.18 19.31
CA GLU A 345 -20.78 6.99 18.24
C GLU A 345 -20.81 8.18 17.29
N LYS A 346 -20.77 9.42 17.81
CA LYS A 346 -20.77 10.63 16.98
C LYS A 346 -19.50 10.74 16.12
N VAL A 347 -18.35 10.32 16.65
CA VAL A 347 -17.09 10.29 15.91
C VAL A 347 -17.14 9.25 14.79
N ILE A 348 -17.66 8.06 15.08
CA ILE A 348 -17.86 6.99 14.10
C ILE A 348 -18.83 7.45 13.00
N ASP A 349 -19.97 8.02 13.38
CA ASP A 349 -20.98 8.50 12.43
C ASP A 349 -20.43 9.59 11.52
N ASN A 350 -19.66 10.55 12.07
CA ASN A 350 -19.01 11.58 11.27
C ASN A 350 -17.96 11.00 10.30
N ALA A 351 -17.16 10.03 10.76
CA ALA A 351 -16.18 9.36 9.94
C ALA A 351 -16.82 8.54 8.80
N MET A 352 -17.94 7.85 9.08
CA MET A 352 -18.70 7.13 8.07
C MET A 352 -19.27 8.08 7.01
N LEU A 353 -19.89 9.19 7.43
CA LEU A 353 -20.52 10.18 6.55
C LEU A 353 -19.52 10.89 5.62
N ASN A 354 -18.34 11.22 6.12
CA ASN A 354 -17.39 12.05 5.37
C ASN A 354 -16.33 11.26 4.61
N SER A 355 -16.05 10.01 5.01
CA SER A 355 -14.99 9.20 4.39
C SER A 355 -15.53 7.97 3.67
N ILE A 356 -16.37 7.17 4.33
CA ILE A 356 -16.77 5.86 3.80
C ILE A 356 -17.95 5.95 2.83
N ILE A 357 -18.99 6.71 3.15
CA ILE A 357 -20.19 6.84 2.30
C ILE A 357 -19.87 7.45 0.93
N PRO A 358 -19.09 8.54 0.81
CA PRO A 358 -18.73 9.08 -0.51
C PRO A 358 -17.94 8.07 -1.35
N LEU A 359 -17.05 7.29 -0.72
CA LEU A 359 -16.30 6.24 -1.39
C LEU A 359 -17.21 5.11 -1.90
N ARG A 360 -18.18 4.68 -1.07
CA ARG A 360 -19.22 3.72 -1.46
C ARG A 360 -20.00 4.20 -2.68
N GLU A 361 -20.48 5.44 -2.67
CA GLU A 361 -21.29 6.00 -3.76
C GLU A 361 -20.50 6.09 -5.08
N ASN A 362 -19.23 6.50 -5.01
CA ASN A 362 -18.35 6.56 -6.16
C ASN A 362 -18.11 5.16 -6.77
N ILE A 363 -17.80 4.16 -5.94
CA ILE A 363 -17.60 2.77 -6.35
C ILE A 363 -18.88 2.19 -6.95
N ALA A 364 -20.01 2.37 -6.26
CA ALA A 364 -21.31 1.87 -6.71
C ALA A 364 -21.73 2.48 -8.03
N THR A 365 -21.47 3.77 -8.26
CA THR A 365 -21.80 4.43 -9.52
C THR A 365 -21.05 3.79 -10.70
N GLN A 366 -19.77 3.46 -10.51
CA GLN A 366 -18.96 2.79 -11.53
C GLN A 366 -19.43 1.36 -11.79
N ILE A 367 -19.63 0.56 -10.75
CA ILE A 367 -20.07 -0.84 -10.87
C ILE A 367 -21.52 -0.94 -11.36
N SER A 368 -22.39 0.01 -11.01
CA SER A 368 -23.78 -0.02 -11.45
C SER A 368 -23.91 0.02 -12.98
N SER A 369 -23.00 0.71 -13.67
CA SER A 369 -23.03 0.78 -15.14
C SER A 369 -23.00 -0.61 -15.80
N ILE A 370 -22.14 -1.51 -15.32
CA ILE A 370 -21.99 -2.85 -15.88
C ILE A 370 -23.10 -3.80 -15.40
N LEU A 371 -23.52 -3.70 -14.13
CA LEU A 371 -24.55 -4.57 -13.56
C LEU A 371 -25.94 -4.27 -14.15
N THR A 372 -26.34 -3.00 -14.22
CA THR A 372 -27.64 -2.59 -14.79
C THR A 372 -27.75 -3.01 -16.26
N ASN A 373 -26.70 -2.76 -17.05
CA ASN A 373 -26.73 -3.06 -18.49
C ASN A 373 -26.84 -4.56 -18.80
N ASN A 374 -26.14 -5.41 -18.04
CA ASN A 374 -26.05 -6.84 -18.31
C ASN A 374 -27.09 -7.69 -17.54
N LEU A 375 -27.42 -7.32 -16.30
CA LEU A 375 -28.39 -8.06 -15.48
C LEU A 375 -29.83 -7.62 -15.73
N LYS A 376 -30.04 -6.41 -16.26
CA LYS A 376 -31.35 -5.76 -16.42
C LYS A 376 -32.03 -5.43 -15.08
N VAL A 377 -31.22 -5.17 -14.05
CA VAL A 377 -31.67 -4.66 -12.75
C VAL A 377 -31.54 -3.13 -12.70
N PRO A 378 -32.25 -2.43 -11.80
CA PRO A 378 -32.09 -0.98 -11.59
C PRO A 378 -30.67 -0.57 -11.19
N LYS A 379 -30.46 0.74 -10.94
CA LYS A 379 -29.19 1.25 -10.45
C LYS A 379 -28.84 0.57 -9.11
N VAL A 380 -27.63 0.05 -9.01
CA VAL A 380 -27.12 -0.61 -7.81
C VAL A 380 -26.41 0.43 -6.93
N TYR A 381 -26.65 0.37 -5.63
CA TYR A 381 -26.00 1.20 -4.62
C TYR A 381 -25.78 0.42 -3.33
N PHE A 382 -24.94 0.93 -2.43
CA PHE A 382 -24.79 0.36 -1.09
C PHE A 382 -25.97 0.82 -0.23
N ASP A 383 -26.55 -0.10 0.53
CA ASP A 383 -27.67 0.22 1.40
C ASP A 383 -27.30 1.30 2.45
N LYS A 384 -28.32 2.02 2.92
CA LYS A 384 -28.15 3.19 3.78
C LYS A 384 -27.47 2.81 5.09
N TYR A 385 -26.49 3.59 5.48
CA TYR A 385 -25.92 3.51 6.82
C TYR A 385 -26.89 4.14 7.82
N GLU A 386 -27.35 3.35 8.78
CA GLU A 386 -28.13 3.85 9.91
C GLU A 386 -27.18 4.46 10.95
N LEU A 387 -27.36 5.77 11.21
CA LEU A 387 -26.55 6.51 12.16
C LEU A 387 -26.80 5.95 13.58
N LYS A 388 -25.74 5.46 14.22
CA LYS A 388 -25.85 4.83 15.56
C LYS A 388 -26.38 5.83 16.57
N SER A 389 -25.91 7.08 16.50
CA SER A 389 -26.39 8.16 17.36
C SER A 389 -27.89 8.42 17.22
N GLN A 390 -28.47 8.26 16.02
CA GLN A 390 -29.92 8.41 15.81
C GLN A 390 -30.69 7.20 16.32
N SER A 391 -30.16 5.99 16.14
CA SER A 391 -30.74 4.77 16.72
C SER A 391 -30.82 4.86 18.24
N ASP A 392 -29.74 5.29 18.90
CA ASP A 392 -29.69 5.42 20.36
C ASP A 392 -30.66 6.48 20.89
N ILE A 393 -30.81 7.60 20.17
CA ILE A 393 -31.81 8.64 20.50
C ILE A 393 -33.23 8.08 20.37
N ASN A 394 -33.51 7.32 19.31
CA ASN A 394 -34.83 6.74 19.10
C ASN A 394 -35.15 5.65 20.14
N ASP A 395 -34.19 4.79 20.47
CA ASP A 395 -34.32 3.78 21.52
C ASP A 395 -34.51 4.41 22.90
N ARG A 396 -33.78 5.50 23.19
CA ARG A 396 -33.95 6.28 24.42
C ARG A 396 -35.35 6.88 24.48
N ARG A 397 -35.81 7.53 23.40
CA ARG A 397 -37.17 8.09 23.29
C ARG A 397 -38.25 7.02 23.48
N LEU A 398 -38.07 5.84 22.87
CA LEU A 398 -39.00 4.72 23.00
C LEU A 398 -39.08 4.20 24.45
N LYS A 399 -37.93 4.07 25.12
CA LYS A 399 -37.87 3.71 26.55
C LYS A 399 -38.56 4.75 27.42
N VAL A 400 -38.31 6.04 27.17
CA VAL A 400 -38.96 7.15 27.88
C VAL A 400 -40.47 7.12 27.70
N LEU A 401 -40.95 6.93 26.47
CA LEU A 401 -42.38 6.76 26.16
C LEU A 401 -42.99 5.57 26.91
N THR A 402 -42.31 4.42 26.88
CA THR A 402 -42.77 3.20 27.57
C THR A 402 -42.87 3.41 29.09
N VAL A 403 -41.90 4.10 29.69
CA VAL A 403 -41.91 4.44 31.12
C VAL A 403 -43.03 5.45 31.43
N ALA A 404 -43.21 6.46 30.58
CA ALA A 404 -44.27 7.45 30.75
C ALA A 404 -45.68 6.81 30.65
N GLU A 405 -45.91 5.89 29.71
CA GLU A 405 -47.15 5.13 29.60
C GLU A 405 -47.45 4.30 30.85
N ARG A 406 -46.43 3.63 31.40
CA ARG A 406 -46.56 2.89 32.68
C ARG A 406 -46.88 3.81 33.85
N LEU A 407 -46.27 5.00 33.90
CA LEU A 407 -46.55 6.00 34.94
C LEU A 407 -47.98 6.56 34.84
N LYS A 408 -48.46 6.80 33.62
CA LYS A 408 -49.87 7.19 33.37
C LYS A 408 -50.83 6.09 33.81
N ALA A 409 -50.54 4.83 33.49
CA ALA A 409 -51.34 3.68 33.94
C ALA A 409 -51.38 3.52 35.48
N LEU A 410 -50.37 4.04 36.19
CA LEU A 410 -50.29 4.06 37.65
C LEU A 410 -50.87 5.35 38.28
N GLY A 411 -51.51 6.22 37.49
CA GLY A 411 -52.12 7.47 37.96
C GLY A 411 -51.12 8.58 38.27
N LYS A 412 -49.89 8.50 37.76
CA LYS A 412 -48.81 9.50 37.96
C LYS A 412 -48.58 10.34 36.71
N GLU A 413 -49.64 11.01 36.23
CA GLU A 413 -49.61 11.81 34.99
C GLU A 413 -48.60 12.96 35.02
N ASP A 414 -48.50 13.69 36.14
CA ASP A 414 -47.56 14.82 36.25
C ASP A 414 -46.09 14.38 36.09
N LEU A 415 -45.74 13.23 36.66
CA LEU A 415 -44.39 12.68 36.56
C LEU A 415 -44.09 12.15 35.15
N ALA A 416 -45.09 11.55 34.51
CA ALA A 416 -44.98 11.08 33.13
C ALA A 416 -44.77 12.25 32.16
N ASN A 417 -45.52 13.34 32.31
CA ASN A 417 -45.40 14.52 31.46
C ASN A 417 -44.06 15.24 31.68
N LYS A 418 -43.59 15.34 32.93
CA LYS A 418 -42.29 15.94 33.26
C LYS A 418 -41.11 15.20 32.60
N ILE A 419 -41.10 13.87 32.64
CA ILE A 419 -40.03 13.07 32.03
C ILE A 419 -40.03 13.20 30.50
N ILE A 420 -41.21 13.32 29.87
CA ILE A 420 -41.32 13.58 28.43
C ILE A 420 -40.80 14.97 28.08
N GLU A 421 -41.16 16.00 28.85
CA GLU A 421 -40.70 17.38 28.62
C GLU A 421 -39.17 17.52 28.76
N GLU A 422 -38.57 16.87 29.77
CA GLU A 422 -37.12 16.86 29.97
C GLU A 422 -36.37 16.18 28.80
N GLU A 423 -36.97 15.16 28.16
CA GLU A 423 -36.38 14.48 27.00
C GLU A 423 -36.55 15.25 25.69
N ILE A 424 -37.63 16.02 25.53
CA ILE A 424 -37.83 16.87 24.34
C ILE A 424 -36.89 18.08 24.33
N GLN A 425 -36.42 18.53 25.50
CA GLN A 425 -35.49 19.66 25.64
C GLN A 425 -34.01 19.29 25.47
N LEU A 426 -33.67 18.00 25.38
CA LEU A 426 -32.32 17.46 25.12
C LEU A 426 -32.14 17.07 23.65
#